data_AF-A0AAN5YF09-F1
#
_entry.id   AF-A0AAN5YF09-F1
#
_cell.length_a   1.000
_cell.length_b   1.000
_cell.length_c   1.000
_cell.angle_alpha   90.00
_cell.angle_beta   90.00
_cell.angle_gamma   90.00
#
_symmetry.space_group_name_H-M   'P 1'
#
loop_
_entity.id
_entity.type
_entity.pdbx_description
1 polymer ?
#
loop_
_entity_poly.entity_id
_entity_poly.type
_entity_poly.pdbx_seq_one_letter_code
_entity_poly.pdbx_strand_id
1 'polypeptide(L)'
;MTILHIRTATPYESGANATDVVVNEVHFNRTTLDVYKYTLYSNGTLSNGTDCYLAFQEFQPRMDENGTFVDGISCYAPIHGIGQHASIGMAFTAFFAVSMFLTMFNLRKHSRKYLPGRTMGRRLKWLWLLFVSACGLISCIMTVDVDRSHIQGTSLILQSVFYTLMTPGLMAAVWEAVRHWASWQERQILDRDPYAFTKRSSRRRQESLLPILFYAFALSNFFLTIPRSWTGIELQRSPELTALRAQPLATDLRFKLAAFMSLAGTLVICYSLEHSIYRSRLRH
;
A
#
# COMPACT_ATOMS: atom_id res chain seq x y z
N MET A 1 10.71 -18.77 4.32
CA MET A 1 9.95 -19.48 5.36
C MET A 1 9.50 -18.45 6.38
N THR A 2 8.20 -18.33 6.62
CA THR A 2 7.59 -17.34 7.51
C THR A 2 7.93 -17.65 8.97
N ILE A 3 8.77 -16.83 9.60
CA ILE A 3 9.02 -16.87 11.04
C ILE A 3 7.84 -16.14 11.72
N LEU A 4 6.67 -16.77 11.72
CA LEU A 4 5.54 -16.31 12.51
C LEU A 4 5.75 -16.81 13.94
N HIS A 5 6.28 -15.94 14.80
CA HIS A 5 6.47 -16.24 16.21
C HIS A 5 5.12 -16.30 16.92
N ILE A 6 4.60 -17.52 17.07
CA ILE A 6 3.41 -17.82 17.88
C ILE A 6 3.62 -17.26 19.29
N ARG A 7 2.66 -16.45 19.77
CA ARG A 7 2.67 -15.89 21.12
C ARG A 7 1.64 -16.57 21.98
N THR A 8 2.11 -17.33 22.95
CA THR A 8 1.33 -17.73 24.12
C THR A 8 1.89 -16.98 25.33
N ALA A 9 1.02 -16.56 26.23
CA ALA A 9 1.46 -15.99 27.50
C ALA A 9 2.21 -17.07 28.26
N THR A 10 3.46 -16.81 28.61
CA THR A 10 4.32 -17.72 29.36
C THR A 10 4.35 -17.29 30.81
N PRO A 11 4.24 -18.24 31.76
CA PRO A 11 4.43 -17.91 33.17
C PRO A 11 5.85 -17.37 33.38
N TYR A 12 5.98 -16.41 34.29
CA TYR A 12 7.29 -15.91 34.72
C TYR A 12 8.07 -16.98 35.47
N GLU A 13 9.39 -17.04 35.26
CA GLU A 13 10.26 -17.86 36.08
C GLU A 13 10.42 -17.25 37.47
N SER A 14 10.39 -18.09 38.51
CA SER A 14 10.54 -17.65 39.90
C SER A 14 11.97 -17.18 40.15
N GLY A 15 12.12 -15.96 40.68
CA GLY A 15 13.40 -15.40 41.08
C GLY A 15 13.82 -15.76 42.51
N ALA A 16 14.60 -14.88 43.13
CA ALA A 16 15.16 -15.10 44.46
C ALA A 16 14.10 -15.08 45.57
N ASN A 17 12.97 -14.41 45.34
CA ASN A 17 11.88 -14.20 46.30
C ASN A 17 10.50 -14.40 45.64
N ALA A 18 9.44 -14.54 46.44
CA ALA A 18 8.07 -14.70 45.96
C ALA A 18 7.54 -13.52 45.12
N THR A 19 8.11 -12.32 45.32
CA THR A 19 7.80 -11.09 44.57
C THR A 19 8.78 -10.80 43.44
N ASP A 20 9.80 -11.63 43.26
CA ASP A 20 10.85 -11.46 42.28
C ASP A 20 10.67 -12.48 41.16
N VAL A 21 10.76 -12.02 39.91
CA VAL A 21 10.64 -12.86 38.73
C VAL A 21 11.78 -12.57 37.78
N VAL A 22 12.33 -13.62 37.18
CA VAL A 22 13.47 -13.50 36.27
C VAL A 22 12.96 -13.57 34.84
N VAL A 23 13.36 -12.59 34.03
CA VAL A 23 13.15 -12.61 32.57
C VAL A 23 14.48 -12.28 31.91
N ASN A 24 15.00 -13.23 31.13
CA ASN A 24 16.29 -13.09 30.42
C ASN A 24 17.43 -12.62 31.34
N GLU A 25 17.61 -13.31 32.48
CA GLU A 25 18.64 -13.05 33.50
C GLU A 25 18.51 -11.70 34.24
N VAL A 26 17.44 -10.94 33.98
CA VAL A 26 17.12 -9.70 34.71
C VAL A 26 16.03 -9.97 35.74
N HIS A 27 16.24 -9.48 36.95
CA HIS A 27 15.28 -9.53 38.05
C HIS A 27 14.24 -8.41 37.90
N PHE A 28 12.96 -8.77 37.96
CA PHE A 28 11.83 -7.87 37.92
C PHE A 28 10.95 -8.05 39.15
N ASN A 29 10.39 -6.95 39.64
CA ASN A 29 9.40 -7.02 40.70
C ASN A 29 8.03 -7.41 40.12
N ARG A 30 7.53 -8.60 40.49
CA ARG A 30 6.26 -9.14 40.03
C ARG A 30 5.08 -8.21 40.31
N THR A 31 5.07 -7.54 41.47
CA THR A 31 3.96 -6.63 41.80
C THR A 31 3.93 -5.45 40.84
N THR A 32 5.07 -4.92 40.44
CA THR A 32 5.14 -3.84 39.45
C THR A 32 4.71 -4.31 38.07
N LEU A 33 5.14 -5.50 37.63
CA LEU A 33 4.69 -6.07 36.35
C LEU A 33 3.17 -6.27 36.32
N ASP A 34 2.57 -6.74 37.43
CA ASP A 34 1.13 -6.94 37.55
C ASP A 34 0.36 -5.60 37.59
N VAL A 35 0.88 -4.58 38.31
CA VAL A 35 0.29 -3.22 38.37
C VAL A 35 0.23 -2.60 36.98
N TYR A 36 1.33 -2.69 36.23
CA TYR A 36 1.42 -2.22 34.86
C TYR A 36 1.00 -3.28 33.83
N LYS A 37 0.37 -4.38 34.24
CA LYS A 37 -0.19 -5.44 33.37
C LYS A 37 0.74 -5.92 32.24
N TYR A 38 2.05 -5.94 32.49
CA TYR A 38 2.99 -6.54 31.55
C TYR A 38 2.84 -8.06 31.56
N THR A 39 2.92 -8.63 30.36
CA THR A 39 2.87 -10.07 30.14
C THR A 39 4.07 -10.50 29.30
N LEU A 40 4.71 -11.60 29.71
CA LEU A 40 5.75 -12.25 28.93
C LEU A 40 5.11 -13.20 27.92
N TYR A 41 5.57 -13.13 26.69
CA TYR A 41 5.15 -14.00 25.60
C TYR A 41 6.26 -14.98 25.22
N SER A 42 5.87 -16.15 24.70
CA SER A 42 6.75 -17.23 24.23
C SER A 42 7.81 -16.83 23.19
N ASN A 43 7.65 -15.68 22.54
CA ASN A 43 8.62 -15.11 21.61
C ASN A 43 9.67 -14.21 22.30
N GLY A 44 9.73 -14.22 23.63
CA GLY A 44 10.68 -13.42 24.41
C GLY A 44 10.34 -11.93 24.41
N THR A 45 9.08 -11.56 24.23
CA THR A 45 8.66 -10.14 24.30
C THR A 45 7.80 -9.87 25.52
N LEU A 46 8.02 -8.70 26.12
CA LEU A 46 7.26 -8.22 27.27
C LEU A 46 6.33 -7.11 26.81
N SER A 47 5.02 -7.25 27.01
CA SER A 47 4.05 -6.26 26.54
C SER A 47 2.85 -6.08 27.46
N ASN A 48 2.37 -4.83 27.53
CA ASN A 48 1.14 -4.41 28.22
C ASN A 48 0.02 -4.05 27.19
N GLY A 49 0.20 -4.40 25.92
CA GLY A 49 -0.76 -4.10 24.85
C GLY A 49 -0.58 -2.72 24.21
N THR A 50 -0.06 -1.73 24.94
CA THR A 50 0.41 -0.44 24.39
C THR A 50 1.89 -0.51 24.05
N ASP A 51 2.70 -0.79 25.06
CA ASP A 51 4.16 -0.85 24.96
C ASP A 51 4.63 -2.29 24.88
N CYS A 52 5.66 -2.49 24.06
CA CYS A 52 6.26 -3.80 23.84
C CYS A 52 7.78 -3.67 23.79
N TYR A 53 8.47 -4.47 24.60
CA TYR A 53 9.92 -4.55 24.67
C TYR A 53 10.44 -5.96 24.37
N LEU A 54 11.61 -6.02 23.74
CA LEU A 54 12.35 -7.26 23.54
C LEU A 54 13.01 -7.67 24.86
N ALA A 55 12.86 -8.93 25.26
CA ALA A 55 13.40 -9.50 26.49
C ALA A 55 14.01 -10.88 26.22
N PHE A 56 14.92 -10.96 25.25
CA PHE A 56 15.66 -12.18 24.89
C PHE A 56 17.10 -11.86 24.46
N GLN A 57 18.02 -12.80 24.66
CA GLN A 57 19.43 -12.68 24.25
C GLN A 57 20.09 -11.42 24.86
N GLU A 58 20.68 -10.57 24.03
CA GLU A 58 21.33 -9.31 24.42
C GLU A 58 20.34 -8.22 24.84
N PHE A 59 19.03 -8.40 24.58
CA PHE A 59 18.00 -7.45 24.96
C PHE A 59 17.52 -7.72 26.38
N GLN A 60 18.10 -6.98 27.33
CA GLN A 60 17.85 -7.08 28.76
C GLN A 60 17.19 -5.79 29.29
N PRO A 61 15.89 -5.58 29.04
CA PRO A 61 15.19 -4.38 29.48
C PRO A 61 15.13 -4.36 31.02
N ARG A 62 15.31 -3.20 31.65
CA ARG A 62 15.16 -3.06 33.11
C ARG A 62 13.97 -2.17 33.41
N MET A 63 13.12 -2.57 34.34
CA MET A 63 11.94 -1.79 34.71
C MET A 63 12.19 -1.05 36.02
N ASP A 64 11.99 0.27 36.00
CA ASP A 64 12.02 1.11 37.19
C ASP A 64 10.70 1.00 37.96
N GLU A 65 10.69 1.38 39.25
CA GLU A 65 9.48 1.33 40.10
C GLU A 65 8.32 2.18 39.55
N ASN A 66 8.64 3.21 38.76
CA ASN A 66 7.69 4.09 38.07
C ASN A 66 7.02 3.45 36.84
N GLY A 67 7.40 2.21 36.48
CA GLY A 67 6.86 1.47 35.35
C GLY A 67 7.52 1.76 34.00
N THR A 68 8.59 2.55 34.00
CA THR A 68 9.36 2.89 32.80
C THR A 68 10.48 1.88 32.56
N PHE A 69 10.76 1.60 31.29
CA PHE A 69 11.87 0.74 30.89
C PHE A 69 13.14 1.52 30.59
N VAL A 70 14.23 1.11 31.20
CA VAL A 70 15.62 1.52 30.92
C VAL A 70 16.26 0.42 30.07
N ASP A 71 17.05 0.81 29.06
CA ASP A 71 17.70 -0.08 28.09
C ASP A 71 16.74 -1.04 27.35
N GLY A 72 15.45 -0.67 27.30
CA GLY A 72 14.43 -1.42 26.58
C GLY A 72 14.37 -1.03 25.10
N ILE A 73 14.61 -2.01 24.23
CA ILE A 73 14.38 -1.85 22.79
C ILE A 73 12.94 -2.25 22.46
N SER A 74 12.25 -1.41 21.69
CA SER A 74 10.88 -1.67 21.27
C SER A 74 10.82 -2.93 20.41
N CYS A 75 9.76 -3.73 20.57
CA CYS A 75 9.55 -4.90 19.74
C CYS A 75 9.34 -4.61 18.24
N TYR A 76 9.02 -3.35 17.90
CA TYR A 76 8.87 -2.91 16.51
C TYR A 76 10.21 -2.47 15.89
N ALA A 77 11.31 -2.54 16.65
CA ALA A 77 12.63 -2.18 16.16
C ALA A 77 13.12 -3.17 15.08
N PRO A 78 13.85 -2.70 14.07
CA PRO A 78 14.35 -3.51 12.97
C PRO A 78 15.63 -4.28 13.37
N ILE A 79 15.48 -5.31 14.20
CA ILE A 79 16.58 -6.12 14.74
C ILE A 79 17.03 -7.24 13.79
N HIS A 80 16.13 -7.74 12.93
CA HIS A 80 16.45 -8.86 12.05
C HIS A 80 17.23 -8.40 10.82
N GLY A 81 18.04 -9.31 10.29
CA GLY A 81 18.76 -9.10 9.03
C GLY A 81 17.82 -8.95 7.83
N ILE A 82 18.38 -8.53 6.70
CA ILE A 82 17.61 -8.34 5.47
C ILE A 82 17.18 -9.70 4.91
N GLY A 83 15.87 -9.96 4.93
CA GLY A 83 15.26 -11.14 4.33
C GLY A 83 15.20 -11.11 2.80
N GLN A 84 14.74 -12.21 2.19
CA GLN A 84 14.53 -12.28 0.74
C GLN A 84 13.46 -11.29 0.25
N HIS A 85 12.39 -11.06 1.01
CA HIS A 85 11.35 -10.12 0.60
C HIS A 85 11.86 -8.68 0.66
N ALA A 86 12.64 -8.33 1.69
CA ALA A 86 13.32 -7.04 1.78
C ALA A 86 14.30 -6.81 0.62
N SER A 87 15.06 -7.82 0.21
CA SER A 87 15.96 -7.72 -0.94
C SER A 87 15.20 -7.38 -2.24
N ILE A 88 14.09 -8.07 -2.49
CA ILE A 88 13.21 -7.79 -3.63
C ILE A 88 12.59 -6.38 -3.51
N GLY A 89 12.13 -6.01 -2.30
CA GLY A 89 11.59 -4.69 -2.01
C GLY A 89 12.58 -3.55 -2.29
N MET A 90 13.86 -3.73 -1.95
CA MET A 90 14.92 -2.76 -2.28
C MET A 90 15.12 -2.62 -3.79
N ALA A 91 15.13 -3.74 -4.53
CA ALA A 91 15.25 -3.70 -5.99
C ALA A 91 14.08 -2.93 -6.64
N PHE A 92 12.84 -3.20 -6.22
CA PHE A 92 11.67 -2.46 -6.70
C PHE A 92 11.67 -0.99 -6.26
N THR A 93 12.18 -0.67 -5.07
CA THR A 93 12.36 0.70 -4.62
C THR A 93 13.25 1.48 -5.58
N ALA A 94 14.37 0.89 -6.01
CA ALA A 94 15.26 1.50 -7.00
C ALA A 94 14.54 1.70 -8.36
N PHE A 95 13.78 0.71 -8.83
CA PHE A 95 13.00 0.85 -10.07
C PHE A 95 11.91 1.93 -9.98
N PHE A 96 11.21 2.03 -8.85
CA PHE A 96 10.23 3.09 -8.63
C PHE A 96 10.89 4.47 -8.54
N ALA A 97 12.06 4.59 -7.91
CA ALA A 97 12.82 5.85 -7.88
C ALA A 97 13.27 6.29 -9.29
N VAL A 98 13.83 5.37 -10.08
CA VAL A 98 14.24 5.65 -11.46
C VAL A 98 13.03 6.02 -12.33
N SER A 99 11.93 5.26 -12.24
CA SER A 99 10.71 5.57 -12.99
C SER A 99 10.10 6.92 -12.59
N MET A 100 10.14 7.29 -11.31
CA MET A 100 9.73 8.62 -10.84
C MET A 100 10.59 9.73 -11.46
N PHE A 101 11.92 9.53 -11.52
CA PHE A 101 12.82 10.48 -12.16
C PHE A 101 12.52 10.64 -13.66
N LEU A 102 12.37 9.53 -14.40
CA LEU A 102 12.03 9.53 -15.82
C LEU A 102 10.66 10.16 -16.09
N THR A 103 9.67 9.91 -15.25
CA THR A 103 8.33 10.52 -15.39
C THR A 103 8.36 12.03 -15.15
N MET A 104 9.20 12.53 -14.23
CA MET A 104 9.41 13.96 -14.06
C MET A 104 10.00 14.63 -15.32
N PHE A 105 10.99 14.03 -15.99
CA PHE A 105 11.51 14.57 -17.26
C PHE A 105 10.44 14.63 -18.35
N ASN A 106 9.67 13.54 -18.47
CA ASN A 106 8.59 13.46 -19.44
C ASN A 106 7.49 14.50 -19.14
N LEU A 107 7.15 14.68 -17.87
CA LEU A 107 6.21 15.72 -17.44
C LEU A 107 6.74 17.11 -17.79
N ARG A 108 8.03 17.40 -17.55
CA ARG A 108 8.64 18.68 -17.92
C ARG A 108 8.57 18.91 -19.44
N LYS A 109 8.90 17.90 -20.25
CA LYS A 109 8.83 17.96 -21.72
C LYS A 109 7.39 18.22 -22.19
N HIS A 110 6.43 17.44 -21.69
CA HIS A 110 5.01 17.56 -22.07
C HIS A 110 4.28 18.73 -21.39
N SER A 111 4.90 19.37 -20.40
CA SER A 111 4.37 20.58 -19.75
C SER A 111 4.55 21.82 -20.63
N ARG A 112 5.57 21.85 -21.51
CA ARG A 112 5.86 22.98 -22.39
C ARG A 112 4.70 23.28 -23.34
N LYS A 113 4.30 24.55 -23.41
CA LYS A 113 3.24 25.04 -24.31
C LYS A 113 3.90 25.64 -25.54
N TYR A 114 3.62 25.07 -26.71
CA TYR A 114 4.00 25.63 -28.01
C TYR A 114 2.79 26.12 -28.81
N LEU A 115 1.58 25.76 -28.39
CA LEU A 115 0.31 26.17 -29.02
C LEU A 115 -0.71 26.55 -27.92
N PRO A 116 -1.59 27.52 -28.18
CA PRO A 116 -2.69 27.86 -27.29
C PRO A 116 -3.69 26.70 -27.21
N GLY A 117 -4.01 26.23 -25.99
CA GLY A 117 -4.94 25.11 -25.78
C GLY A 117 -4.92 24.55 -24.36
N ARG A 118 -5.91 23.69 -24.03
CA ARG A 118 -6.06 23.05 -22.72
C ARG A 118 -4.94 22.02 -22.47
N THR A 119 -4.09 22.29 -21.49
CA THR A 119 -2.91 21.45 -21.19
C THR A 119 -3.12 20.32 -20.19
N MET A 120 -4.25 20.31 -19.49
CA MET A 120 -4.44 19.43 -18.34
C MET A 120 -4.43 17.94 -18.73
N GLY A 121 -5.17 17.56 -19.78
CA GLY A 121 -5.24 16.16 -20.22
C GLY A 121 -3.89 15.56 -20.66
N ARG A 122 -2.98 16.37 -21.20
CA ARG A 122 -1.64 15.91 -21.59
C ARG A 122 -0.72 15.65 -20.39
N ARG A 123 -0.95 16.36 -19.28
CA ARG A 123 -0.18 16.25 -18.03
C ARG A 123 -0.74 15.19 -17.10
N LEU A 124 -2.05 14.96 -17.12
CA LEU A 124 -2.75 14.16 -16.14
C LEU A 124 -2.25 12.71 -16.07
N LYS A 125 -1.96 12.05 -17.21
CA LYS A 125 -1.35 10.70 -17.22
C LYS A 125 -0.02 10.64 -16.47
N TRP A 126 0.83 11.68 -16.62
CA TRP A 126 2.14 11.74 -15.98
C TRP A 126 2.02 12.05 -14.48
N LEU A 127 1.04 12.87 -14.09
CA LEU A 127 0.73 13.11 -12.67
C LEU A 127 0.25 11.82 -12.00
N TRP A 128 -0.61 11.04 -12.66
CA TRP A 128 -1.01 9.73 -12.16
C TRP A 128 0.15 8.73 -12.10
N LEU A 129 1.07 8.73 -13.07
CA LEU A 129 2.28 7.91 -13.00
C LEU A 129 3.20 8.32 -11.85
N LEU A 130 3.35 9.62 -11.57
CA LEU A 130 4.09 10.11 -10.39
C LEU A 130 3.43 9.66 -9.09
N PHE A 131 2.11 9.73 -9.03
CA PHE A 131 1.34 9.25 -7.89
C PHE A 131 1.56 7.74 -7.66
N VAL A 132 1.47 6.91 -8.71
CA VAL A 132 1.72 5.47 -8.63
C VAL A 132 3.17 5.19 -8.23
N SER A 133 4.15 5.90 -8.80
CA SER A 133 5.57 5.70 -8.44
C SER A 133 5.84 6.08 -6.99
N ALA A 134 5.21 7.15 -6.46
CA ALA A 134 5.34 7.54 -5.07
C ALA A 134 4.73 6.49 -4.13
N CYS A 135 3.52 6.00 -4.44
CA CYS A 135 2.89 4.93 -3.66
C CYS A 135 3.71 3.63 -3.69
N GLY A 136 4.21 3.24 -4.86
CA GLY A 136 5.07 2.06 -5.02
C GLY A 136 6.38 2.19 -4.25
N LEU A 137 7.02 3.36 -4.29
CA LEU A 137 8.25 3.64 -3.55
C LEU A 137 8.03 3.51 -2.03
N ILE A 138 6.97 4.13 -1.49
CA ILE A 138 6.67 4.04 -0.05
C ILE A 138 6.35 2.59 0.33
N SER A 139 5.52 1.89 -0.45
CA SER A 139 5.18 0.50 -0.18
C SER A 139 6.40 -0.43 -0.18
N CYS A 140 7.31 -0.28 -1.14
CA CYS A 140 8.52 -1.08 -1.23
C CYS A 140 9.53 -0.78 -0.11
N ILE A 141 9.66 0.48 0.33
CA ILE A 141 10.49 0.82 1.50
C ILE A 141 9.91 0.16 2.76
N MET A 142 8.60 0.27 2.98
CA MET A 142 7.94 -0.33 4.15
C MET A 142 8.07 -1.87 4.17
N THR A 143 8.22 -2.51 3.01
CA THR A 143 8.47 -3.95 2.90
C THR A 143 9.81 -4.35 3.56
N VAL A 144 10.82 -3.47 3.52
CA VAL A 144 12.10 -3.70 4.21
C VAL A 144 11.89 -3.70 5.72
N ASP A 145 11.10 -2.75 6.23
CA ASP A 145 10.80 -2.65 7.66
C ASP A 145 9.95 -3.83 8.15
N VAL A 146 9.03 -4.35 7.33
CA VAL A 146 8.23 -5.53 7.64
C VAL A 146 9.11 -6.76 7.90
N ASP A 147 10.11 -7.00 7.07
CA ASP A 147 11.03 -8.13 7.21
C ASP A 147 12.01 -7.96 8.39
N ARG A 148 12.42 -6.72 8.69
CA ARG A 148 13.40 -6.46 9.77
C ARG A 148 12.77 -6.37 11.15
N SER A 149 11.51 -5.93 11.25
CA SER A 149 10.81 -5.80 12.52
C SER A 149 10.58 -7.17 13.17
N HIS A 150 10.82 -7.29 14.49
CA HIS A 150 10.52 -8.53 15.20
C HIS A 150 9.01 -8.79 15.28
N ILE A 151 8.23 -7.72 15.38
CA ILE A 151 6.77 -7.74 15.32
C ILE A 151 6.30 -6.83 14.20
N GLN A 152 5.45 -7.36 13.34
CA GLN A 152 4.76 -6.57 12.33
C GLN A 152 3.82 -5.55 12.98
N GLY A 153 3.96 -4.28 12.60
CA GLY A 153 3.16 -3.18 13.11
C GLY A 153 2.72 -2.23 12.01
N THR A 154 2.99 -0.94 12.21
CA THR A 154 2.58 0.13 11.28
C THR A 154 3.20 0.01 9.89
N SER A 155 4.41 -0.55 9.77
CA SER A 155 5.08 -0.80 8.48
C SER A 155 4.23 -1.68 7.55
N LEU A 156 3.62 -2.76 8.07
CA LEU A 156 2.75 -3.65 7.29
C LEU A 156 1.46 -2.95 6.84
N ILE A 157 0.90 -2.10 7.70
CA ILE A 157 -0.27 -1.28 7.38
C ILE A 157 0.06 -0.32 6.24
N LEU A 158 1.15 0.44 6.37
CA LEU A 158 1.58 1.42 5.36
C LEU A 158 1.88 0.72 4.03
N GLN A 159 2.61 -0.40 4.05
CA GLN A 159 2.86 -1.21 2.87
C GLN A 159 1.56 -1.56 2.14
N SER A 160 0.57 -2.08 2.87
CA SER A 160 -0.71 -2.54 2.33
C SER A 160 -1.58 -1.39 1.81
N VAL A 161 -1.65 -0.27 2.53
CA VAL A 161 -2.40 0.93 2.12
C VAL A 161 -1.83 1.50 0.82
N PHE A 162 -0.52 1.73 0.75
CA PHE A 162 0.08 2.30 -0.44
C PHE A 162 0.06 1.33 -1.63
N TYR A 163 0.22 0.03 -1.39
CA TYR A 163 0.07 -0.99 -2.44
C TYR A 163 -1.34 -1.00 -3.03
N THR A 164 -2.37 -0.97 -2.19
CA THR A 164 -3.77 -0.94 -2.66
C THR A 164 -4.10 0.38 -3.36
N LEU A 165 -3.58 1.51 -2.89
CA LEU A 165 -3.73 2.83 -3.50
C LEU A 165 -3.12 2.93 -4.91
N MET A 166 -2.09 2.12 -5.22
CA MET A 166 -1.54 2.04 -6.58
C MET A 166 -2.56 1.55 -7.60
N THR A 167 -3.52 0.70 -7.22
CA THR A 167 -4.50 0.10 -8.15
C THR A 167 -5.36 1.15 -8.86
N PRO A 168 -6.12 2.02 -8.14
CA PRO A 168 -6.89 3.09 -8.79
C PRO A 168 -5.99 4.12 -9.47
N GLY A 169 -4.78 4.37 -8.93
CA GLY A 169 -3.80 5.25 -9.56
C GLY A 169 -3.32 4.75 -10.93
N LEU A 170 -3.03 3.44 -11.03
CA LEU A 170 -2.61 2.79 -12.27
C LEU A 170 -3.74 2.77 -13.29
N MET A 171 -4.96 2.43 -12.85
CA MET A 171 -6.15 2.51 -13.71
C MET A 171 -6.32 3.92 -14.28
N ALA A 172 -6.17 4.96 -13.46
CA ALA A 172 -6.27 6.36 -13.90
C ALA A 172 -5.16 6.76 -14.87
N ALA A 173 -3.92 6.29 -14.64
CA ALA A 173 -2.80 6.51 -15.55
C ALA A 173 -3.06 5.89 -16.93
N VAL A 174 -3.52 4.64 -16.97
CA VAL A 174 -3.83 3.94 -18.23
C VAL A 174 -5.02 4.59 -18.93
N TRP A 175 -6.08 4.94 -18.20
CA TRP A 175 -7.24 5.64 -18.74
C TRP A 175 -6.85 6.96 -19.42
N GLU A 176 -6.08 7.81 -18.73
CA GLU A 176 -5.65 9.09 -19.31
C GLU A 176 -4.67 8.89 -20.48
N ALA A 177 -3.88 7.81 -20.50
CA ALA A 177 -3.08 7.46 -21.66
C ALA A 177 -3.94 7.09 -22.89
N VAL A 178 -4.96 6.24 -22.71
CA VAL A 178 -5.91 5.86 -23.78
C VAL A 178 -6.74 7.05 -24.25
N ARG A 179 -7.24 7.87 -23.33
CA ARG A 179 -7.98 9.10 -23.67
C ARG A 179 -7.11 10.08 -24.45
N HIS A 180 -5.84 10.24 -24.05
CA HIS A 180 -4.90 11.07 -24.78
C HIS A 180 -4.64 10.53 -26.19
N TRP A 181 -4.47 9.22 -26.33
CA TRP A 181 -4.32 8.56 -27.64
C TRP A 181 -5.52 8.81 -28.55
N ALA A 182 -6.74 8.65 -28.05
CA ALA A 182 -7.97 8.93 -28.80
C ALA A 182 -8.03 10.39 -29.29
N SER A 183 -7.70 11.36 -28.42
CA SER A 183 -7.64 12.78 -28.79
C SER A 183 -6.53 13.14 -29.78
N TRP A 184 -5.46 12.34 -29.82
CA TRP A 184 -4.39 12.52 -30.78
C TRP A 184 -4.80 11.98 -32.16
N GLN A 185 -5.39 10.79 -32.21
CA GLN A 185 -5.95 10.19 -33.43
C GLN A 185 -7.00 11.10 -34.07
N GLU A 186 -7.92 11.66 -33.27
CA GLU A 186 -8.91 12.61 -33.77
C GLU A 186 -8.28 13.82 -34.47
N ARG A 187 -7.21 14.38 -33.90
CA ARG A 187 -6.52 15.52 -34.50
C ARG A 187 -5.86 15.14 -35.82
N GLN A 188 -5.23 13.97 -35.90
CA GLN A 188 -4.66 13.47 -37.16
C GLN A 188 -5.73 13.33 -38.26
N ILE A 189 -6.94 12.89 -37.90
CA ILE A 189 -8.05 12.77 -38.86
C ILE A 189 -8.57 14.16 -39.28
N LEU A 190 -8.73 15.10 -38.34
CA LEU A 190 -9.16 16.47 -38.63
C LEU A 190 -8.16 17.26 -39.48
N ASP A 191 -6.85 17.05 -39.24
CA ASP A 191 -5.79 17.68 -40.01
C ASP A 191 -5.80 17.20 -41.47
N ARG A 192 -6.24 15.95 -41.72
CA ARG A 192 -6.40 15.38 -43.08
C ARG A 192 -7.72 15.78 -43.74
N ASP A 193 -8.82 15.77 -43.00
CA ASP A 193 -10.16 16.15 -43.48
C ASP A 193 -10.93 16.94 -42.40
N PRO A 194 -11.04 18.27 -42.54
CA PRO A 194 -11.76 19.13 -41.59
C PRO A 194 -13.25 18.79 -41.46
N TYR A 195 -13.85 18.12 -42.44
CA TYR A 195 -15.26 17.75 -42.46
C TYR A 195 -15.50 16.31 -42.01
N ALA A 196 -14.47 15.60 -41.55
CA ALA A 196 -14.59 14.20 -41.16
C ALA A 196 -15.59 13.94 -40.01
N PHE A 197 -15.96 14.97 -39.24
CA PHE A 197 -16.83 14.85 -38.05
C PHE A 197 -18.09 15.72 -38.08
N THR A 198 -18.49 16.30 -39.21
CA THR A 198 -19.72 17.12 -39.33
C THR A 198 -21.01 16.29 -39.22
N LYS A 199 -20.98 14.99 -39.50
CA LYS A 199 -22.18 14.13 -39.37
C LYS A 199 -22.52 13.87 -37.89
N ARG A 200 -23.77 14.18 -37.52
CA ARG A 200 -24.31 13.90 -36.17
C ARG A 200 -24.28 12.40 -35.90
N SER A 201 -23.50 11.99 -34.90
CA SER A 201 -23.34 10.58 -34.51
C SER A 201 -23.42 10.40 -33.00
N SER A 202 -23.62 9.16 -32.54
CA SER A 202 -23.60 8.79 -31.11
C SER A 202 -22.24 9.04 -30.43
N ARG A 203 -21.20 9.38 -31.22
CA ARG A 203 -19.83 9.68 -30.80
C ARG A 203 -19.75 10.65 -29.62
N ARG A 204 -20.36 11.83 -29.77
CA ARG A 204 -20.27 12.90 -28.76
C ARG A 204 -20.86 12.48 -27.42
N ARG A 205 -21.89 11.61 -27.44
CA ARG A 205 -22.50 11.05 -26.23
C ARG A 205 -21.59 10.01 -25.59
N GLN A 206 -20.99 9.11 -26.38
CA GLN A 206 -20.05 8.10 -25.88
C GLN A 206 -18.78 8.73 -25.28
N GLU A 207 -18.16 9.69 -25.96
CA GLU A 207 -16.94 10.37 -25.50
C GLU A 207 -17.17 11.22 -24.24
N SER A 208 -18.39 11.71 -24.04
CA SER A 208 -18.78 12.40 -22.80
C SER A 208 -19.08 11.42 -21.66
N LEU A 209 -19.67 10.25 -21.97
CA LEU A 209 -20.12 9.27 -20.97
C LEU A 209 -18.99 8.38 -20.44
N LEU A 210 -18.08 7.92 -21.31
CA LEU A 210 -17.01 6.99 -20.92
C LEU A 210 -16.10 7.52 -19.79
N PRO A 211 -15.66 8.81 -19.79
CA PRO A 211 -14.92 9.36 -18.65
C PRO A 211 -15.72 9.32 -17.36
N ILE A 212 -17.02 9.63 -17.40
CA ILE A 212 -17.88 9.63 -16.22
C ILE A 212 -17.97 8.22 -15.63
N LEU A 213 -18.22 7.22 -16.48
CA LEU A 213 -18.28 5.81 -16.07
C LEU A 213 -16.94 5.33 -15.49
N PHE A 214 -15.82 5.65 -16.15
CA PHE A 214 -14.50 5.30 -15.66
C PHE A 214 -14.22 5.89 -14.28
N TYR A 215 -14.42 7.20 -14.11
CA TYR A 215 -14.18 7.86 -12.83
C TYR A 215 -15.14 7.40 -11.74
N ALA A 216 -16.39 7.04 -12.07
CA ALA A 216 -17.30 6.43 -11.12
C ALA A 216 -16.77 5.08 -10.60
N PHE A 217 -16.25 4.21 -11.48
CA PHE A 217 -15.63 2.95 -11.06
C PHE A 217 -14.32 3.14 -10.29
N ALA A 218 -13.46 4.06 -10.72
CA ALA A 218 -12.20 4.36 -10.05
C ALA A 218 -12.42 4.95 -8.64
N LEU A 219 -13.38 5.87 -8.48
CA LEU A 219 -13.75 6.41 -7.17
C LEU A 219 -14.40 5.34 -6.30
N SER A 220 -15.28 4.51 -6.86
CA SER A 220 -15.88 3.40 -6.12
C SER A 220 -14.80 2.45 -5.60
N ASN A 221 -13.80 2.11 -6.41
CA ASN A 221 -12.67 1.29 -5.98
C ASN A 221 -11.88 1.95 -4.84
N PHE A 222 -11.59 3.26 -4.94
CA PHE A 222 -10.91 4.02 -3.89
C PHE A 222 -11.70 4.00 -2.56
N PHE A 223 -13.00 4.32 -2.59
CA PHE A 223 -13.84 4.37 -1.39
C PHE A 223 -14.14 2.98 -0.79
N LEU A 224 -14.11 1.92 -1.60
CA LEU A 224 -14.28 0.57 -1.09
C LEU A 224 -13.02 0.06 -0.39
N THR A 225 -11.83 0.40 -0.90
CA THR A 225 -10.55 -0.15 -0.43
C THR A 225 -9.89 0.64 0.70
N ILE A 226 -9.88 1.97 0.63
CA ILE A 226 -9.01 2.81 1.49
C ILE A 226 -9.64 3.25 2.80
N PRO A 227 -10.85 3.86 2.83
CA PRO A 227 -11.47 4.33 4.07
C PRO A 227 -12.04 3.15 4.86
N ARG A 228 -11.15 2.47 5.59
CA ARG A 228 -11.42 1.35 6.49
C ARG A 228 -10.41 1.35 7.64
N SER A 229 -10.69 0.57 8.68
CA SER A 229 -9.66 0.23 9.66
C SER A 229 -8.66 -0.76 9.06
N TRP A 230 -7.38 -0.42 9.17
CA TRP A 230 -6.25 -1.24 8.71
C TRP A 230 -5.53 -1.94 9.86
N THR A 231 -5.84 -1.59 11.11
CA THR A 231 -5.24 -2.18 12.33
C THR A 231 -5.41 -3.70 12.38
N GLY A 232 -6.49 -4.25 11.81
CA GLY A 232 -6.69 -5.70 11.77
C GLY A 232 -5.62 -6.47 10.98
N ILE A 233 -4.86 -5.82 10.10
CA ILE A 233 -3.81 -6.46 9.30
C ILE A 233 -2.56 -6.73 10.13
N GLU A 234 -2.26 -5.91 11.14
CA GLU A 234 -1.10 -6.09 12.02
C GLU A 234 -1.22 -7.36 12.90
N LEU A 235 -2.42 -7.92 13.00
CA LEU A 235 -2.72 -9.11 13.80
C LEU A 235 -2.28 -10.43 13.13
N GLN A 236 -1.43 -10.36 12.09
CA GLN A 236 -0.78 -11.52 11.49
C GLN A 236 0.28 -12.19 12.40
N ARG A 237 0.49 -11.67 13.61
CA ARG A 237 1.46 -12.15 14.60
C ARG A 237 1.18 -13.53 15.22
N SER A 238 0.00 -14.12 15.02
CA SER A 238 -0.28 -15.50 15.46
C SER A 238 -1.17 -16.23 14.43
N PRO A 239 -1.06 -17.56 14.29
CA PRO A 239 -1.83 -18.31 13.29
C PRO A 239 -3.34 -18.21 13.54
N GLU A 240 -3.77 -18.24 14.80
CA GLU A 240 -5.18 -18.10 15.17
C GLU A 240 -5.74 -16.72 14.83
N LEU A 241 -5.02 -15.64 15.20
CA LEU A 241 -5.44 -14.27 14.87
C LEU A 241 -5.38 -14.01 13.36
N THR A 242 -4.42 -14.64 12.67
CA THR A 242 -4.33 -14.56 11.21
C THR A 242 -5.57 -15.17 10.56
N ALA A 243 -5.97 -16.38 10.97
CA ALA A 243 -7.12 -17.08 10.41
C ALA A 243 -8.45 -16.39 10.78
N LEU A 244 -8.61 -15.97 12.04
CA LEU A 244 -9.88 -15.44 12.54
C LEU A 244 -10.07 -13.94 12.29
N ARG A 245 -8.99 -13.17 12.14
CA ARG A 245 -9.05 -11.70 12.04
C ARG A 245 -8.41 -11.17 10.77
N ALA A 246 -7.13 -11.45 10.51
CA ALA A 246 -6.40 -10.80 9.43
C ALA A 246 -6.86 -11.27 8.03
N GLN A 247 -7.04 -12.57 7.84
CA GLN A 247 -7.48 -13.17 6.58
C GLN A 247 -8.89 -12.70 6.16
N PRO A 248 -9.95 -12.80 7.00
CA PRO A 248 -11.27 -12.32 6.60
C PRO A 248 -11.30 -10.82 6.35
N LEU A 249 -10.44 -10.05 7.04
CA LEU A 249 -10.29 -8.61 6.83
C LEU A 249 -9.65 -8.29 5.47
N ALA A 250 -8.67 -9.09 5.04
CA ALA A 250 -8.00 -8.96 3.75
C ALA A 250 -8.87 -9.39 2.55
N THR A 251 -9.81 -10.34 2.74
CA THR A 251 -10.69 -10.86 1.67
C THR A 251 -12.16 -10.51 1.89
N ASP A 252 -12.43 -9.37 2.53
CA ASP A 252 -13.79 -8.95 2.84
C ASP A 252 -14.62 -8.63 1.59
N LEU A 253 -15.93 -8.46 1.78
CA LEU A 253 -16.84 -8.13 0.69
C LEU A 253 -16.44 -6.83 -0.02
N ARG A 254 -15.83 -5.86 0.69
CA ARG A 254 -15.40 -4.59 0.12
C ARG A 254 -14.27 -4.79 -0.89
N PHE A 255 -13.27 -5.61 -0.58
CA PHE A 255 -12.20 -5.95 -1.53
C PHE A 255 -12.72 -6.73 -2.74
N LYS A 256 -13.69 -7.64 -2.54
CA LYS A 256 -14.33 -8.36 -3.65
C LYS A 256 -15.08 -7.39 -4.57
N LEU A 257 -15.90 -6.51 -4.01
CA LEU A 257 -16.60 -5.47 -4.77
C LEU A 257 -15.63 -4.53 -5.47
N ALA A 258 -14.54 -4.11 -4.80
CA ALA A 258 -13.52 -3.28 -5.40
C ALA A 258 -12.83 -3.96 -6.60
N ALA A 259 -12.60 -5.28 -6.53
CA ALA A 259 -12.06 -6.05 -7.65
C ALA A 259 -13.03 -6.12 -8.83
N PHE A 260 -14.33 -6.26 -8.59
CA PHE A 260 -15.33 -6.15 -9.66
C PHE A 260 -15.38 -4.74 -10.28
N MET A 261 -15.25 -3.69 -9.45
CA MET A 261 -15.19 -2.31 -9.94
C MET A 261 -13.91 -2.04 -10.74
N SER A 262 -12.76 -2.60 -10.36
CA SER A 262 -11.53 -2.47 -11.12
C SER A 262 -11.61 -3.20 -12.47
N LEU A 263 -12.23 -4.38 -12.49
CA LEU A 263 -12.52 -5.10 -13.73
C LEU A 263 -13.45 -4.29 -14.64
N ALA A 264 -14.55 -3.76 -14.12
CA ALA A 264 -15.47 -2.92 -14.88
C ALA A 264 -14.78 -1.67 -15.45
N GLY A 265 -13.96 -0.97 -14.66
CA GLY A 265 -13.16 0.16 -15.14
C GLY A 265 -12.15 -0.23 -16.22
N THR A 266 -11.54 -1.41 -16.12
CA THR A 266 -10.63 -1.94 -17.14
C THR A 266 -11.38 -2.27 -18.44
N LEU A 267 -12.58 -2.84 -18.36
CA LEU A 267 -13.42 -3.07 -19.53
C LEU A 267 -13.80 -1.75 -20.23
N VAL A 268 -14.08 -0.69 -19.46
CA VAL A 268 -14.32 0.65 -20.02
C VAL A 268 -13.08 1.19 -20.74
N ILE A 269 -11.87 1.00 -20.19
CA ILE A 269 -10.62 1.35 -20.86
C ILE A 269 -10.47 0.58 -22.18
N CYS A 270 -10.65 -0.74 -22.17
CA CYS A 270 -10.53 -1.59 -23.35
C CYS A 270 -11.53 -1.18 -24.43
N TYR A 271 -12.80 -0.98 -24.06
CA TYR A 271 -13.83 -0.50 -24.97
C TYR A 271 -13.47 0.86 -25.58
N SER A 272 -12.97 1.79 -24.77
CA SER A 272 -12.53 3.11 -25.25
C SER A 272 -11.37 3.00 -26.25
N LEU A 273 -10.44 2.08 -26.02
CA LEU A 273 -9.29 1.84 -26.90
C LEU A 273 -9.74 1.21 -28.22
N GLU A 274 -10.52 0.14 -28.16
CA GLU A 274 -11.06 -0.55 -29.33
C GLU A 274 -11.88 0.38 -30.20
N HIS A 275 -12.78 1.16 -29.59
CA HIS A 275 -13.61 2.15 -30.27
C HIS A 275 -12.76 3.19 -31.01
N SER A 276 -11.66 3.64 -30.39
CA SER A 276 -10.71 4.59 -30.99
C SER A 276 -9.98 3.97 -32.19
N ILE A 277 -9.53 2.72 -32.07
CA ILE A 277 -8.79 2.01 -33.13
C ILE A 277 -9.70 1.69 -34.32
N TYR A 278 -10.87 1.09 -34.07
CA TYR A 278 -11.82 0.69 -35.10
C TYR A 278 -12.22 1.88 -36.00
N ARG A 279 -12.48 3.03 -35.38
CA ARG A 279 -12.87 4.24 -36.11
C ARG A 279 -11.73 4.89 -36.89
N SER A 280 -10.49 4.68 -36.44
CA SER A 280 -9.30 5.15 -37.17
C SER A 280 -9.05 4.29 -38.41
N ARG A 281 -9.33 2.98 -38.36
CA ARG A 281 -9.17 2.06 -39.51
C ARG A 281 -10.19 2.26 -40.62
N LEU A 282 -11.47 2.52 -40.29
CA LEU A 282 -12.55 2.67 -41.27
C LEU A 282 -12.43 3.89 -42.21
N ARG A 283 -11.39 4.73 -42.05
CA ARG A 283 -11.18 5.96 -42.84
C ARG A 283 -9.83 5.99 -43.56
N HIS A 284 -9.12 4.86 -43.58
CA HIS A 284 -7.96 4.64 -44.45
C HIS A 284 -8.40 4.03 -45.78
#